data_AF-A0A099P7E2-F1
#
_entry.id   AF-A0A099P7E2-F1
#
_cell.length_a   1.000
_cell.length_b   1.000
_cell.length_c   1.000
_cell.angle_alpha   90.00
_cell.angle_beta   90.00
_cell.angle_gamma   90.00
#
_symmetry.space_group_name_H-M   'P 1'
#
loop_
_entity.id
_entity.type
_entity.pdbx_description
1 polymer ?
#
loop_
_entity_poly.entity_id
_entity_poly.type
_entity_poly.pdbx_seq_one_letter_code
_entity_poly.pdbx_strand_id
1 'polypeptide(L)'
;MLLYRYAPGLRVRLVLSVRRLSTTTFGLSSIDHKVSYLLKDNKDVNIAHLHLDRTESPIFFNELIAKHKINFNDIRVHGIGKLMKFLPFMNYTGLVLIKNCGILNSECESQIDNIYLNRYTDKMRLLTIDILLLYQCYREAYKFVKLYESKVPSSGSSSNLSKYKFKLSKFKNFEDMSISASEIVENNIVHIYLRELLKSEHYTLSEKFKYYLLILYKTLEVYPNLSKTQISSLNSTFFALLYRQKAIPYSIYLSYFVKLYPKSTSLLQELGLLTNDSNSKGPVFIGNLEQVNIRRELVQSKTYPYMEDLSLLFTKYLYENLPNRSQLKTLFKTYIRVVSKYQKTEKFLSQNPAYIFEVHPFSKFFHDSSILSTFVDYCFNERFTSLMKPLTASNLIEKFYASLDIINVDHYKSKIHHTHISQLDRLVKYFLHIDDPRGDITRAIELVKILTDANIYLSGDTYISVVRALYKLDCIEDGTNLYNYFKDHPQISTRIKQSDISYICCRYKLPYPKPILRENHLRQQDPFSLEFNHGFLKGELAPENIVKRLDSQLAIRTKH
;
A
#
# COMPACT_ATOMS: atom_id res chain seq x y z
N MET A 1 8.79 64.22 -17.20
CA MET A 1 8.65 64.31 -15.73
C MET A 1 7.44 63.49 -15.32
N LEU A 2 7.65 62.20 -14.98
CA LEU A 2 7.42 61.59 -13.64
C LEU A 2 5.92 61.39 -13.34
N LEU A 3 5.31 60.20 -13.21
CA LEU A 3 5.73 58.84 -12.86
C LEU A 3 4.69 57.85 -13.43
N TYR A 4 5.06 56.99 -14.37
CA TYR A 4 4.31 55.78 -14.76
C TYR A 4 5.30 54.66 -15.03
N ARG A 5 5.95 54.17 -13.97
CA ARG A 5 6.72 52.92 -13.94
C ARG A 5 6.57 52.32 -12.54
N TYR A 6 6.43 50.99 -12.47
CA TYR A 6 6.11 50.13 -11.30
C TYR A 6 4.61 50.13 -10.93
N ALA A 7 3.83 49.04 -10.96
CA ALA A 7 4.17 47.63 -10.76
C ALA A 7 3.10 46.67 -11.38
N PRO A 8 3.51 45.72 -12.26
CA PRO A 8 2.75 44.51 -12.57
C PRO A 8 2.67 43.53 -11.38
N GLY A 9 3.47 43.77 -10.34
CA GLY A 9 3.59 42.91 -9.15
C GLY A 9 2.43 42.98 -8.15
N LEU A 10 1.61 44.03 -8.18
CA LEU A 10 0.53 44.18 -7.19
C LEU A 10 -0.69 43.30 -7.50
N ARG A 11 -1.08 43.15 -8.78
CA ARG A 11 -2.18 42.24 -9.17
C ARG A 11 -1.82 40.76 -8.97
N VAL A 12 -0.57 40.38 -9.23
CA VAL A 12 -0.10 39.00 -8.99
C VAL A 12 0.05 38.72 -7.49
N ARG A 13 0.50 39.69 -6.68
CA ARG A 13 0.52 39.56 -5.22
C ARG A 13 -0.87 39.47 -4.61
N LEU A 14 -1.86 40.23 -5.07
CA LEU A 14 -3.24 40.15 -4.58
C LEU A 14 -3.92 38.82 -4.94
N VAL A 15 -3.71 38.30 -6.15
CA VAL A 15 -4.25 36.98 -6.53
C VAL A 15 -3.55 35.84 -5.78
N LEU A 16 -2.25 35.98 -5.48
CA LEU A 16 -1.50 35.01 -4.68
C LEU A 16 -1.78 35.13 -3.18
N SER A 17 -2.06 36.32 -2.65
CA SER A 17 -2.40 36.52 -1.24
C SER A 17 -3.85 36.14 -0.96
N VAL A 18 -4.80 36.39 -1.87
CA VAL A 18 -6.18 35.88 -1.76
C VAL A 18 -6.22 34.35 -1.89
N ARG A 19 -5.41 33.74 -2.77
CA ARG A 19 -5.27 32.26 -2.84
C ARG A 19 -4.50 31.65 -1.65
N ARG A 20 -3.54 32.38 -1.06
CA ARG A 20 -2.87 31.95 0.18
C ARG A 20 -3.80 32.07 1.39
N LEU A 21 -4.60 33.13 1.47
CA LEU A 21 -5.62 33.32 2.50
C LEU A 21 -6.74 32.28 2.38
N SER A 22 -7.15 31.90 1.15
CA SER A 22 -8.14 30.84 0.96
C SER A 22 -7.60 29.45 1.35
N THR A 23 -6.32 29.15 1.06
CA THR A 23 -5.72 27.86 1.41
C THR A 23 -5.44 27.70 2.92
N THR A 24 -5.10 28.77 3.64
CA THR A 24 -5.02 28.71 5.11
C THR A 24 -6.39 28.72 5.80
N THR A 25 -7.42 29.34 5.22
CA THR A 25 -8.76 29.38 5.83
C THR A 25 -9.51 28.05 5.77
N PHE A 26 -9.30 27.22 4.73
CA PHE A 26 -9.95 25.90 4.67
C PHE A 26 -9.31 24.84 5.59
N GLY A 27 -8.06 25.00 6.01
CA GLY A 27 -7.43 24.06 6.94
C GLY A 27 -8.07 24.02 8.33
N LEU A 28 -8.77 25.10 8.72
CA LEU A 28 -9.45 25.25 10.01
C LEU A 28 -10.98 25.35 9.90
N SER A 29 -11.53 25.24 8.69
CA SER A 29 -12.98 25.39 8.48
C SER A 29 -13.74 24.09 8.72
N SER A 30 -14.99 24.21 9.17
CA SER A 30 -15.85 23.05 9.40
C SER A 30 -16.13 22.27 8.12
N ILE A 31 -16.45 20.98 8.28
CA ILE A 31 -16.79 20.10 7.15
C ILE A 31 -18.00 20.65 6.36
N ASP A 32 -19.02 21.17 7.04
CA ASP A 32 -20.18 21.80 6.39
C ASP A 32 -19.77 22.98 5.49
N HIS A 33 -18.77 23.77 5.92
CA HIS A 33 -18.27 24.89 5.13
C HIS A 33 -17.51 24.41 3.89
N LYS A 34 -16.67 23.38 4.05
CA LYS A 34 -15.95 22.73 2.94
C LYS A 34 -16.93 22.13 1.92
N VAL A 35 -18.01 21.50 2.37
CA VAL A 35 -19.07 20.91 1.53
C VAL A 35 -19.85 22.01 0.80
N SER A 36 -20.27 23.04 1.52
CA SER A 36 -20.99 24.18 0.95
C SER A 36 -20.17 24.91 -0.11
N TYR A 37 -18.86 25.03 0.08
CA TYR A 37 -17.95 25.59 -0.92
C TYR A 37 -17.92 24.75 -2.20
N LEU A 38 -17.80 23.42 -2.07
CA LEU A 38 -17.84 22.51 -3.22
C LEU A 38 -19.15 22.61 -4.02
N LEU A 39 -20.29 22.77 -3.33
CA LEU A 39 -21.62 22.83 -3.95
C LEU A 39 -21.99 24.19 -4.55
N LYS A 40 -21.32 25.28 -4.13
CA LYS A 40 -21.57 26.62 -4.68
C LYS A 40 -20.84 26.85 -6.00
N ASP A 41 -19.65 26.27 -6.16
CA ASP A 41 -18.78 26.48 -7.33
C ASP A 41 -18.84 25.25 -8.27
N ASN A 42 -20.01 24.99 -8.87
CA ASN A 42 -20.34 23.72 -9.56
C ASN A 42 -19.56 23.40 -10.84
N LYS A 43 -18.47 24.13 -11.15
CA LYS A 43 -17.64 23.89 -12.34
C LYS A 43 -16.16 23.75 -11.94
N ASP A 44 -15.68 22.51 -11.93
CA ASP A 44 -14.27 22.12 -11.78
C ASP A 44 -13.59 22.47 -10.44
N VAL A 45 -14.14 21.97 -9.32
CA VAL A 45 -13.49 22.08 -8.01
C VAL A 45 -12.48 20.94 -7.78
N ASN A 46 -11.32 21.30 -7.25
CA ASN A 46 -10.30 20.36 -6.83
C ASN A 46 -10.35 20.15 -5.30
N ILE A 47 -10.64 18.91 -4.88
CA ILE A 47 -10.72 18.53 -3.45
C ILE A 47 -9.44 18.84 -2.68
N ALA A 48 -8.29 18.90 -3.36
CA ALA A 48 -7.02 19.33 -2.78
C ALA A 48 -7.10 20.68 -2.07
N HIS A 49 -7.97 21.58 -2.51
CA HIS A 49 -8.10 22.92 -1.94
C HIS A 49 -8.87 22.95 -0.62
N LEU A 50 -9.53 21.84 -0.26
CA LEU A 50 -10.35 21.73 0.94
C LEU A 50 -9.55 21.30 2.17
N HIS A 51 -8.27 20.91 2.00
CA HIS A 51 -7.38 20.51 3.09
C HIS A 51 -7.97 19.44 4.02
N LEU A 52 -8.68 18.46 3.46
CA LEU A 52 -9.29 17.38 4.21
C LEU A 52 -8.21 16.45 4.78
N ASP A 53 -8.24 16.24 6.09
CA ASP A 53 -7.44 15.20 6.73
C ASP A 53 -8.10 13.81 6.62
N ARG A 54 -7.43 12.79 7.16
CA ARG A 54 -7.90 11.39 7.09
C ARG A 54 -9.20 11.16 7.88
N THR A 55 -9.42 11.90 8.95
CA THR A 55 -10.62 11.79 9.80
C THR A 55 -11.80 12.55 9.21
N GLU A 56 -11.54 13.67 8.53
CA GLU A 56 -12.55 14.47 7.84
C GLU A 56 -12.97 13.86 6.50
N SER A 57 -12.06 13.16 5.81
CA SER A 57 -12.30 12.62 4.46
C SER A 57 -13.56 11.74 4.36
N PRO A 58 -13.79 10.76 5.25
CA PRO A 58 -15.02 9.96 5.24
C PRO A 58 -16.27 10.81 5.47
N ILE A 59 -16.24 11.71 6.46
CA ILE A 59 -17.38 12.55 6.83
C ILE A 59 -17.73 13.49 5.67
N PHE A 60 -16.74 14.14 5.08
CA PHE A 60 -16.92 15.04 3.94
C PHE A 60 -17.55 14.34 2.74
N PHE A 61 -17.04 13.15 2.36
CA PHE A 61 -17.62 12.41 1.24
C PHE A 61 -19.01 11.88 1.56
N ASN A 62 -19.29 11.53 2.82
CA ASN A 62 -20.64 11.18 3.22
C ASN A 62 -21.62 12.33 2.99
N GLU A 63 -21.30 13.52 3.48
CA GLU A 63 -22.15 14.70 3.35
C GLU A 63 -22.55 14.92 1.88
N LEU A 64 -21.62 14.77 0.94
CA LEU A 64 -21.89 14.88 -0.49
C LEU A 64 -22.90 13.85 -1.02
N ILE A 65 -22.81 12.59 -0.58
CA ILE A 65 -23.61 11.50 -1.13
C ILE A 65 -24.92 11.26 -0.36
N ALA A 66 -24.88 11.21 0.97
CA ALA A 66 -26.05 10.91 1.80
C ALA A 66 -26.96 12.14 1.95
N LYS A 67 -26.39 13.28 2.33
CA LYS A 67 -27.16 14.51 2.60
C LYS A 67 -27.48 15.27 1.32
N HIS A 68 -26.49 15.47 0.44
CA HIS A 68 -26.65 16.27 -0.79
C HIS A 68 -26.96 15.47 -2.06
N LYS A 69 -26.97 14.13 -1.99
CA LYS A 69 -27.34 13.23 -3.10
C LYS A 69 -26.63 13.51 -4.43
N ILE A 70 -25.37 13.95 -4.38
CA ILE A 70 -24.61 14.30 -5.59
C ILE A 70 -24.51 13.12 -6.56
N ASN A 71 -24.74 13.39 -7.85
CA ASN A 71 -24.42 12.50 -8.95
C ASN A 71 -23.08 12.92 -9.59
N PHE A 72 -22.05 12.09 -9.41
CA PHE A 72 -20.72 12.37 -9.98
C PHE A 72 -20.65 12.13 -11.50
N ASN A 73 -21.68 11.52 -12.11
CA ASN A 73 -21.80 11.51 -13.56
C ASN A 73 -22.13 12.89 -14.12
N ASP A 74 -22.82 13.73 -13.34
CA ASP A 74 -23.29 15.05 -13.77
C ASP A 74 -22.33 16.17 -13.31
N ILE A 75 -21.51 15.90 -12.29
CA ILE A 75 -20.60 16.88 -11.68
C ILE A 75 -19.16 16.38 -11.74
N ARG A 76 -18.27 17.21 -12.29
CA ARG A 76 -16.83 16.94 -12.33
C ARG A 76 -16.13 17.47 -11.07
N VAL A 77 -15.68 16.55 -10.22
CA VAL A 77 -14.88 16.88 -9.02
C VAL A 77 -13.47 16.28 -9.15
N HIS A 78 -12.45 17.12 -9.27
CA HIS A 78 -11.06 16.66 -9.40
C HIS A 78 -10.51 16.20 -8.05
N GLY A 79 -9.80 15.06 -8.06
CA GLY A 79 -9.16 14.52 -6.86
C GLY A 79 -10.05 13.64 -5.98
N ILE A 80 -11.33 13.44 -6.33
CA ILE A 80 -12.27 12.60 -5.57
C ILE A 80 -11.75 11.16 -5.35
N GLY A 81 -11.13 10.57 -6.36
CA GLY A 81 -10.52 9.24 -6.24
C GLY A 81 -9.31 9.18 -5.30
N LYS A 82 -8.65 10.31 -4.99
CA LYS A 82 -7.62 10.36 -3.94
C LYS A 82 -8.27 10.29 -2.57
N LEU A 83 -9.36 11.03 -2.39
CA LEU A 83 -10.11 11.01 -1.14
C LEU A 83 -10.69 9.63 -0.85
N MET A 84 -11.21 8.94 -1.86
CA MET A 84 -11.64 7.54 -1.72
C MET A 84 -10.52 6.66 -1.17
N LYS A 85 -9.25 6.84 -1.60
CA LYS A 85 -8.12 6.03 -1.09
C LYS A 85 -7.81 6.24 0.40
N PHE A 86 -8.32 7.30 1.03
CA PHE A 86 -8.11 7.57 2.46
C PHE A 86 -9.22 7.01 3.35
N LEU A 87 -10.28 6.43 2.78
CA LEU A 87 -11.34 5.81 3.55
C LEU A 87 -10.78 4.62 4.35
N PRO A 88 -11.23 4.39 5.60
CA PRO A 88 -10.72 3.30 6.42
C PRO A 88 -11.25 1.96 5.90
N PHE A 89 -10.39 1.05 5.44
CA PHE A 89 -10.84 -0.16 4.73
C PHE A 89 -10.63 -1.50 5.46
N MET A 90 -9.98 -1.48 6.64
CA MET A 90 -9.41 -2.70 7.23
C MET A 90 -10.24 -3.41 8.32
N ASN A 91 -11.53 -3.11 8.46
CA ASN A 91 -12.47 -3.99 9.17
C ASN A 91 -13.84 -4.01 8.50
N TYR A 92 -14.74 -4.88 8.99
CA TYR A 92 -16.14 -4.92 8.60
C TYR A 92 -16.76 -3.51 8.59
N THR A 93 -16.47 -2.65 9.58
CA THR A 93 -16.96 -1.26 9.62
C THR A 93 -16.41 -0.40 8.48
N GLY A 94 -15.14 -0.57 8.11
CA GLY A 94 -14.48 0.11 7.00
C GLY A 94 -14.94 -0.36 5.62
N LEU A 95 -15.18 -1.66 5.49
CA LEU A 95 -15.84 -2.26 4.34
C LEU A 95 -17.30 -1.84 4.24
N VAL A 96 -18.01 -1.78 5.36
CA VAL A 96 -19.34 -1.18 5.48
C VAL A 96 -19.27 0.30 5.12
N LEU A 97 -18.22 1.04 5.48
CA LEU A 97 -18.00 2.42 5.03
C LEU A 97 -17.70 2.54 3.53
N ILE A 98 -17.15 1.52 2.85
CA ILE A 98 -17.04 1.47 1.37
C ILE A 98 -18.37 1.13 0.72
N LYS A 99 -19.01 0.07 1.22
CA LYS A 99 -20.31 -0.41 0.76
C LYS A 99 -21.30 0.73 0.91
N ASN A 100 -21.43 1.23 2.13
CA ASN A 100 -22.03 2.50 2.45
C ASN A 100 -21.11 3.61 1.93
N CYS A 101 -20.79 3.77 0.65
CA CYS A 101 -20.25 5.03 0.15
C CYS A 101 -21.28 5.91 -0.56
N GLY A 102 -22.45 6.25 0.01
CA GLY A 102 -23.16 5.86 1.25
C GLY A 102 -22.63 6.25 2.65
N ILE A 103 -21.54 7.05 2.77
CA ILE A 103 -20.53 7.01 3.88
C ILE A 103 -21.00 7.14 5.35
N LEU A 104 -22.25 7.44 5.68
CA LEU A 104 -22.84 7.34 7.02
C LEU A 104 -24.33 7.02 6.86
N ASN A 105 -24.77 5.89 7.42
CA ASN A 105 -26.16 5.46 7.53
C ASN A 105 -26.93 5.18 6.22
N SER A 106 -26.61 4.07 5.53
CA SER A 106 -27.64 3.37 4.74
C SER A 106 -28.04 2.10 5.48
N GLU A 107 -29.32 2.00 5.86
CA GLU A 107 -29.87 0.89 6.64
C GLU A 107 -29.99 -0.42 5.83
N CYS A 108 -29.72 -0.42 4.50
CA CYS A 108 -29.93 -1.60 3.64
C CYS A 108 -29.00 -1.66 2.39
N GLU A 109 -28.63 -2.88 1.97
CA GLU A 109 -27.74 -3.16 0.82
C GLU A 109 -28.26 -2.63 -0.54
N SER A 110 -29.57 -2.52 -0.73
CA SER A 110 -30.16 -2.05 -1.99
C SER A 110 -29.80 -0.60 -2.34
N GLN A 111 -29.60 0.24 -1.31
CA GLN A 111 -29.20 1.64 -1.50
C GLN A 111 -27.74 1.76 -1.93
N ILE A 112 -26.89 0.86 -1.44
CA ILE A 112 -25.46 0.79 -1.77
C ILE A 112 -25.27 0.46 -3.24
N ASP A 113 -25.94 -0.61 -3.69
CA ASP A 113 -25.89 -1.06 -5.06
C ASP A 113 -26.41 0.06 -5.99
N ASN A 114 -27.47 0.77 -5.59
CA ASN A 114 -27.99 1.94 -6.30
C ASN A 114 -26.96 3.09 -6.41
N ILE A 115 -26.27 3.47 -5.34
CA ILE A 115 -25.27 4.55 -5.37
C ILE A 115 -24.11 4.18 -6.32
N TYR A 116 -23.57 2.97 -6.18
CA TYR A 116 -22.50 2.48 -7.04
C TYR A 116 -22.91 2.45 -8.52
N LEU A 117 -24.11 1.96 -8.80
CA LEU A 117 -24.61 1.83 -10.17
C LEU A 117 -25.01 3.17 -10.79
N ASN A 118 -25.59 4.10 -10.03
CA ASN A 118 -26.24 5.28 -10.61
C ASN A 118 -25.50 6.60 -10.36
N ARG A 119 -24.76 6.73 -9.25
CA ARG A 119 -24.12 8.00 -8.87
C ARG A 119 -22.62 8.06 -9.14
N TYR A 120 -21.96 6.92 -9.25
CA TYR A 120 -20.52 6.87 -9.48
C TYR A 120 -20.20 6.96 -10.97
N THR A 121 -19.09 7.61 -11.29
CA THR A 121 -18.48 7.50 -12.64
C THR A 121 -17.83 6.13 -12.83
N ASP A 122 -17.62 5.72 -14.07
CA ASP A 122 -16.91 4.45 -14.37
C ASP A 122 -15.54 4.38 -13.69
N LYS A 123 -14.80 5.48 -13.70
CA LYS A 123 -13.50 5.56 -13.04
C LYS A 123 -13.61 5.31 -11.54
N MET A 124 -14.66 5.82 -10.88
CA MET A 124 -14.91 5.58 -9.46
C MET A 124 -15.31 4.13 -9.21
N ARG A 125 -16.20 3.56 -10.03
CA ARG A 125 -16.61 2.15 -9.94
C ARG A 125 -15.43 1.19 -10.02
N LEU A 126 -14.57 1.38 -11.01
CA LEU A 126 -13.35 0.61 -11.21
C LEU A 126 -12.34 0.83 -10.07
N LEU A 127 -12.19 2.07 -9.61
CA LEU A 127 -11.34 2.40 -8.46
C LEU A 127 -11.82 1.73 -7.18
N THR A 128 -13.13 1.65 -6.94
CA THR A 128 -13.70 0.91 -5.80
C THR A 128 -13.29 -0.55 -5.85
N ILE A 129 -13.39 -1.21 -7.01
CA ILE A 129 -12.94 -2.60 -7.17
C ILE A 129 -11.42 -2.71 -6.93
N ASP A 130 -10.61 -1.82 -7.51
CA ASP A 130 -9.15 -1.81 -7.29
C ASP A 130 -8.79 -1.62 -5.81
N ILE A 131 -9.51 -0.75 -5.09
CA ILE A 131 -9.35 -0.53 -3.65
C ILE A 131 -9.74 -1.79 -2.87
N LEU A 132 -10.91 -2.37 -3.13
CA LEU A 132 -11.35 -3.61 -2.45
C LEU A 132 -10.32 -4.74 -2.64
N LEU A 133 -9.79 -4.91 -3.84
CA LEU A 133 -8.75 -5.89 -4.11
C LEU A 133 -7.41 -5.56 -3.46
N LEU A 134 -7.03 -4.28 -3.37
CA LEU A 134 -5.82 -3.82 -2.67
C LEU A 134 -5.90 -4.19 -1.18
N TYR A 135 -7.07 -4.02 -0.57
CA TYR A 135 -7.34 -4.34 0.83
C TYR A 135 -7.86 -5.77 1.04
N GLN A 136 -7.71 -6.66 0.07
CA GLN A 136 -8.02 -8.10 0.18
C GLN A 136 -9.50 -8.42 0.48
N CYS A 137 -10.40 -7.50 0.17
CA CYS A 137 -11.85 -7.64 0.33
C CYS A 137 -12.45 -8.33 -0.89
N TYR A 138 -12.07 -9.59 -1.10
CA TYR A 138 -12.29 -10.30 -2.37
C TYR A 138 -13.76 -10.64 -2.65
N ARG A 139 -14.56 -10.97 -1.63
CA ARG A 139 -16.00 -11.26 -1.77
C ARG A 139 -16.75 -10.02 -2.25
N GLU A 140 -16.46 -8.87 -1.67
CA GLU A 140 -17.02 -7.59 -2.07
C GLU A 140 -16.57 -7.22 -3.47
N ALA A 141 -15.27 -7.32 -3.76
CA ALA A 141 -14.75 -7.05 -5.09
C ALA A 141 -15.47 -7.91 -6.14
N TYR A 142 -15.71 -9.18 -5.85
CA TYR A 142 -16.50 -10.09 -6.68
C TYR A 142 -17.95 -9.59 -6.91
N LYS A 143 -18.67 -9.22 -5.84
CA LYS A 143 -20.02 -8.63 -5.95
C LYS A 143 -20.01 -7.38 -6.85
N PHE A 144 -19.07 -6.47 -6.63
CA PHE A 144 -18.98 -5.22 -7.39
C PHE A 144 -18.55 -5.43 -8.85
N VAL A 145 -17.72 -6.44 -9.14
CA VAL A 145 -17.42 -6.85 -10.53
C VAL A 145 -18.70 -7.31 -11.23
N LYS A 146 -19.51 -8.17 -10.61
CA LYS A 146 -20.79 -8.62 -11.17
C LYS A 146 -21.77 -7.48 -11.40
N LEU A 147 -21.89 -6.57 -10.43
CA LEU A 147 -22.72 -5.37 -10.57
C LEU A 147 -22.26 -4.51 -11.75
N TYR A 148 -20.96 -4.33 -11.92
CA TYR A 148 -20.42 -3.60 -13.06
C TYR A 148 -20.74 -4.30 -14.40
N GLU A 149 -20.56 -5.63 -14.48
CA GLU A 149 -20.90 -6.42 -15.67
C GLU A 149 -22.38 -6.31 -16.08
N SER A 150 -23.29 -6.35 -15.11
CA SER A 150 -24.73 -6.26 -15.38
C SER A 150 -25.17 -4.95 -16.02
N LYS A 151 -24.33 -3.90 -16.00
CA LYS A 151 -24.69 -2.55 -16.46
C LYS A 151 -23.99 -2.08 -17.72
N VAL A 152 -22.83 -2.64 -18.07
CA VAL A 152 -22.12 -2.17 -19.27
C VAL A 152 -22.59 -2.97 -20.49
N PRO A 153 -23.13 -2.31 -21.53
CA PRO A 153 -23.57 -3.03 -22.73
C PRO A 153 -22.42 -3.84 -23.32
N SER A 154 -22.77 -5.05 -23.79
CA SER A 154 -21.90 -6.10 -24.32
C SER A 154 -21.00 -5.67 -25.49
N SER A 155 -21.13 -4.44 -25.97
CA SER A 155 -20.54 -3.93 -27.21
C SER A 155 -19.33 -3.02 -27.05
N GLY A 156 -18.74 -2.83 -25.85
CA GLY A 156 -17.58 -1.91 -25.76
C GLY A 156 -16.58 -1.97 -24.60
N SER A 157 -16.70 -2.85 -23.60
CA SER A 157 -15.86 -2.73 -22.39
C SER A 157 -15.40 -4.02 -21.69
N SER A 158 -15.61 -5.20 -22.29
CA SER A 158 -15.14 -6.48 -21.71
C SER A 158 -13.64 -6.47 -21.37
N SER A 159 -12.86 -5.61 -22.05
CA SER A 159 -11.43 -5.46 -21.82
C SER A 159 -11.05 -4.91 -20.44
N ASN A 160 -11.89 -4.07 -19.84
CA ASN A 160 -11.57 -3.41 -18.57
C ASN A 160 -11.70 -4.33 -17.36
N LEU A 161 -12.42 -5.46 -17.51
CA LEU A 161 -12.70 -6.36 -16.40
C LEU A 161 -11.76 -7.55 -16.26
N SER A 162 -11.08 -7.91 -17.34
CA SER A 162 -10.15 -9.05 -17.40
C SER A 162 -9.13 -9.04 -16.26
N LYS A 163 -8.59 -7.87 -15.90
CA LYS A 163 -7.63 -7.77 -14.77
C LYS A 163 -8.26 -8.12 -13.42
N TYR A 164 -9.55 -7.84 -13.21
CA TYR A 164 -10.24 -8.12 -11.96
C TYR A 164 -10.66 -9.57 -11.90
N LYS A 165 -11.21 -10.10 -13.01
CA LYS A 165 -11.49 -11.53 -13.18
C LYS A 165 -10.25 -12.36 -12.89
N PHE A 166 -9.12 -12.05 -13.52
CA PHE A 166 -7.85 -12.73 -13.25
C PHE A 166 -7.46 -12.70 -11.77
N LYS A 167 -7.55 -11.54 -11.10
CA LYS A 167 -7.24 -11.43 -9.66
C LYS A 167 -8.17 -12.23 -8.75
N LEU A 168 -9.43 -12.45 -9.14
CA LEU A 168 -10.44 -13.20 -8.38
C LEU A 168 -10.44 -14.69 -8.70
N SER A 169 -10.14 -15.07 -9.95
CA SER A 169 -10.11 -16.47 -10.45
C SER A 169 -9.19 -17.41 -9.68
N LYS A 170 -8.25 -16.87 -8.90
CA LYS A 170 -7.36 -17.63 -8.03
C LYS A 170 -8.05 -18.21 -6.79
N PHE A 171 -9.31 -17.85 -6.51
CA PHE A 171 -10.10 -18.41 -5.42
C PHE A 171 -11.15 -19.38 -5.97
N LYS A 172 -11.26 -20.57 -5.37
CA LYS A 172 -12.25 -21.57 -5.78
C LYS A 172 -13.69 -21.08 -5.61
N ASN A 173 -13.92 -20.17 -4.67
CA ASN A 173 -15.26 -19.63 -4.42
C ASN A 173 -15.81 -18.77 -5.57
N PHE A 174 -14.99 -18.42 -6.56
CA PHE A 174 -15.34 -17.52 -7.67
C PHE A 174 -15.12 -18.19 -9.03
N GLU A 175 -15.56 -19.44 -9.20
CA GLU A 175 -15.32 -20.23 -10.43
C GLU A 175 -15.85 -19.55 -11.69
N ASP A 176 -16.94 -18.78 -11.58
CA ASP A 176 -17.54 -18.01 -12.67
C ASP A 176 -16.72 -16.78 -13.09
N MET A 177 -15.63 -16.46 -12.39
CA MET A 177 -14.63 -15.47 -12.79
C MET A 177 -13.48 -16.07 -13.61
N SER A 178 -13.68 -17.24 -14.22
CA SER A 178 -12.70 -17.89 -15.10
C SER A 178 -12.23 -16.95 -16.20
N ILE A 179 -10.94 -17.01 -16.52
CA ILE A 179 -10.31 -16.25 -17.60
C ILE A 179 -9.34 -17.14 -18.37
N SER A 180 -9.28 -16.96 -19.69
CA SER A 180 -8.41 -17.72 -20.59
C SER A 180 -7.03 -17.06 -20.81
N ALA A 181 -6.06 -17.83 -21.30
CA ALA A 181 -4.77 -17.31 -21.76
C ALA A 181 -4.94 -16.27 -22.89
N SER A 182 -5.91 -16.47 -23.78
CA SER A 182 -6.28 -15.53 -24.84
C SER A 182 -6.67 -14.18 -24.29
N GLU A 183 -7.57 -14.14 -23.32
CA GLU A 183 -8.00 -12.89 -22.68
C GLU A 183 -6.84 -12.19 -21.95
N ILE A 184 -5.91 -12.92 -21.35
CA ILE A 184 -4.74 -12.31 -20.69
C ILE A 184 -3.85 -11.58 -21.69
N VAL A 185 -3.58 -12.22 -22.84
CA VAL A 185 -2.74 -11.66 -23.89
C VAL A 185 -3.46 -10.50 -24.57
N GLU A 186 -4.68 -10.72 -25.08
CA GLU A 186 -5.45 -9.75 -25.87
C GLU A 186 -5.77 -8.47 -25.09
N ASN A 187 -6.04 -8.59 -23.78
CA ASN A 187 -6.28 -7.43 -22.92
C ASN A 187 -5.00 -6.83 -22.33
N ASN A 188 -3.82 -7.32 -22.74
CA ASN A 188 -2.51 -6.82 -22.33
C ASN A 188 -2.32 -6.76 -20.79
N ILE A 189 -2.83 -7.78 -20.09
CA ILE A 189 -2.70 -7.92 -18.63
C ILE A 189 -1.56 -8.89 -18.24
N VAL A 190 -0.68 -9.24 -19.18
CA VAL A 190 0.47 -10.13 -18.98
C VAL A 190 1.37 -9.72 -17.81
N HIS A 191 1.57 -8.42 -17.59
CA HIS A 191 2.32 -7.90 -16.45
C HIS A 191 1.72 -8.29 -15.08
N ILE A 192 0.39 -8.45 -14.99
CA ILE A 192 -0.31 -8.93 -13.79
C ILE A 192 -0.12 -10.44 -13.66
N TYR A 193 -0.24 -11.16 -14.78
CA TYR A 193 0.02 -12.60 -14.84
C TYR A 193 1.42 -12.95 -14.34
N LEU A 194 2.46 -12.26 -14.82
CA LEU A 194 3.85 -12.50 -14.42
C LEU A 194 4.08 -12.25 -12.93
N ARG A 195 3.39 -11.25 -12.34
CA ARG A 195 3.45 -10.98 -10.91
C ARG A 195 2.80 -12.08 -10.08
N GLU A 196 1.78 -12.74 -10.59
CA GLU A 196 1.16 -13.90 -9.96
C GLU A 196 2.00 -15.18 -10.15
N LEU A 197 2.64 -15.36 -11.32
CA LEU A 197 3.60 -16.44 -11.57
C LEU A 197 4.74 -16.44 -10.55
N LEU A 198 5.23 -15.26 -10.17
CA LEU A 198 6.25 -15.09 -9.12
C LEU A 198 5.83 -15.69 -7.77
N LYS A 199 4.53 -15.71 -7.45
CA LYS A 199 3.98 -16.21 -6.19
C LYS A 199 3.60 -17.69 -6.22
N SER A 200 3.41 -18.25 -7.41
CA SER A 200 3.04 -19.67 -7.58
C SER A 200 4.04 -20.59 -6.90
N GLU A 201 3.59 -21.64 -6.23
CA GLU A 201 4.47 -22.64 -5.61
C GLU A 201 4.82 -23.78 -6.59
N HIS A 202 4.14 -23.87 -7.73
CA HIS A 202 4.27 -24.98 -8.69
C HIS A 202 5.52 -24.92 -9.56
N TYR A 203 6.13 -23.75 -9.66
CA TYR A 203 7.31 -23.54 -10.49
C TYR A 203 8.50 -23.22 -9.60
N THR A 204 9.64 -23.85 -9.89
CA THR A 204 10.91 -23.50 -9.27
C THR A 204 11.29 -22.06 -9.59
N LEU A 205 12.21 -21.48 -8.81
CA LEU A 205 12.70 -20.13 -9.08
C LEU A 205 13.33 -20.00 -10.48
N SER A 206 14.05 -21.05 -10.92
CA SER A 206 14.68 -21.11 -12.25
C SER A 206 13.63 -21.08 -13.37
N GLU A 207 12.60 -21.91 -13.28
CA GLU A 207 11.50 -21.95 -14.25
C GLU A 207 10.74 -20.62 -14.30
N LYS A 208 10.43 -20.03 -13.14
CA LYS A 208 9.80 -18.70 -13.07
C LYS A 208 10.64 -17.64 -13.78
N PHE A 209 11.95 -17.67 -13.59
CA PHE A 209 12.86 -16.73 -14.24
C PHE A 209 12.88 -16.93 -15.76
N LYS A 210 12.98 -18.19 -16.21
CA LYS A 210 12.92 -18.56 -17.63
C LYS A 210 11.63 -18.11 -18.28
N TYR A 211 10.48 -18.45 -17.69
CA TYR A 211 9.17 -18.06 -18.23
C TYR A 211 8.95 -16.55 -18.18
N TYR A 212 9.40 -15.88 -17.12
CA TYR A 212 9.34 -14.42 -17.05
C TYR A 212 10.07 -13.78 -18.23
N LEU A 213 11.31 -14.16 -18.50
CA LEU A 213 12.10 -13.61 -19.60
C LEU A 213 11.50 -13.93 -20.96
N LEU A 214 11.06 -15.18 -21.17
CA LEU A 214 10.47 -15.62 -22.44
C LEU A 214 9.16 -14.89 -22.75
N ILE A 215 8.25 -14.83 -21.78
CA ILE A 215 6.97 -14.14 -21.90
C ILE A 215 7.20 -12.63 -22.07
N LEU A 216 8.10 -12.03 -21.29
CA LEU A 216 8.45 -10.61 -21.42
C LEU A 216 8.95 -10.29 -22.83
N TYR A 217 9.90 -11.08 -23.33
CA TYR A 217 10.44 -10.90 -24.68
C TYR A 217 9.34 -10.91 -25.72
N LYS A 218 8.49 -11.95 -25.74
CA LYS A 218 7.39 -12.06 -26.69
C LYS A 218 6.34 -10.97 -26.50
N THR A 219 6.06 -10.56 -25.26
CA THR A 219 5.13 -9.47 -24.96
C THR A 219 5.61 -8.15 -25.55
N LEU A 220 6.91 -7.84 -25.47
CA LEU A 220 7.47 -6.62 -26.04
C LEU A 220 7.43 -6.63 -27.57
N GLU A 221 7.54 -7.80 -28.20
CA GLU A 221 7.37 -7.94 -29.66
C GLU A 221 5.91 -7.76 -30.10
N VAL A 222 4.94 -8.30 -29.34
CA VAL A 222 3.50 -8.14 -29.63
C VAL A 222 3.02 -6.72 -29.27
N TYR A 223 3.48 -6.16 -28.16
CA TYR A 223 3.06 -4.88 -27.61
C TYR A 223 4.27 -3.96 -27.37
N PRO A 224 4.82 -3.32 -28.42
CA PRO A 224 6.02 -2.48 -28.30
C PRO A 224 5.78 -1.22 -27.45
N ASN A 225 4.53 -0.76 -27.36
CA ASN A 225 4.16 0.46 -26.65
C ASN A 225 3.44 0.15 -25.33
N LEU A 226 4.15 -0.45 -24.37
CA LEU A 226 3.61 -0.64 -23.02
C LEU A 226 3.53 0.68 -22.25
N SER A 227 2.51 0.81 -21.41
CA SER A 227 2.37 1.95 -20.51
C SER A 227 3.45 1.94 -19.42
N LYS A 228 3.79 3.12 -18.87
CA LYS A 228 4.76 3.26 -17.79
C LYS A 228 4.45 2.40 -16.56
N THR A 229 3.16 2.22 -16.23
CA THR A 229 2.70 1.39 -15.11
C THR A 229 2.90 -0.10 -15.39
N GLN A 230 2.67 -0.54 -16.63
CA GLN A 230 2.96 -1.92 -17.05
C GLN A 230 4.47 -2.19 -16.99
N ILE A 231 5.29 -1.30 -17.54
CA ILE A 231 6.75 -1.42 -17.49
C ILE A 231 7.24 -1.44 -16.04
N SER A 232 6.73 -0.56 -15.18
CA SER A 232 7.10 -0.56 -13.76
C SER A 232 6.72 -1.87 -13.07
N SER A 233 5.53 -2.42 -13.35
CA SER A 233 5.12 -3.73 -12.81
C SER A 233 6.01 -4.88 -13.29
N LEU A 234 6.46 -4.85 -14.54
CA LEU A 234 7.41 -5.82 -15.09
C LEU A 234 8.76 -5.67 -14.39
N ASN A 235 9.30 -4.45 -14.31
CA ASN A 235 10.56 -4.17 -13.63
C ASN A 235 10.54 -4.61 -12.15
N SER A 236 9.47 -4.34 -11.40
CA SER A 236 9.33 -4.83 -10.02
C SER A 236 9.29 -6.36 -9.93
N THR A 237 8.66 -7.02 -10.91
CA THR A 237 8.64 -8.50 -10.98
C THR A 237 10.05 -9.04 -11.28
N PHE A 238 10.77 -8.41 -12.21
CA PHE A 238 12.16 -8.73 -12.50
C PHE A 238 13.06 -8.56 -11.28
N PHE A 239 12.96 -7.45 -10.55
CA PHE A 239 13.72 -7.23 -9.33
C PHE A 239 13.41 -8.25 -8.25
N ALA A 240 12.15 -8.59 -8.04
CA ALA A 240 11.79 -9.62 -7.07
C ALA A 240 12.34 -11.01 -7.44
N LEU A 241 12.38 -11.34 -8.74
CA LEU A 241 13.03 -12.54 -9.25
C LEU A 241 14.55 -12.50 -9.04
N LEU A 242 15.19 -11.39 -9.42
CA LEU A 242 16.63 -11.18 -9.30
C LEU A 242 17.10 -11.23 -7.84
N TYR A 243 16.33 -10.62 -6.94
CA TYR A 243 16.59 -10.61 -5.50
C TYR A 243 16.61 -12.03 -4.90
N ARG A 244 15.72 -12.92 -5.38
CA ARG A 244 15.63 -14.31 -4.92
C ARG A 244 16.79 -15.19 -5.41
N GLN A 245 17.58 -14.72 -6.38
CA GLN A 245 18.76 -15.44 -6.87
C GLN A 245 19.95 -15.16 -5.95
N LYS A 246 20.29 -16.14 -5.10
CA LYS A 246 21.38 -16.00 -4.10
C LYS A 246 22.74 -15.66 -4.71
N ALA A 247 23.02 -16.13 -5.94
CA ALA A 247 24.30 -15.95 -6.60
C ALA A 247 24.51 -14.53 -7.19
N ILE A 248 23.46 -13.70 -7.25
CA ILE A 248 23.57 -12.37 -7.85
C ILE A 248 24.03 -11.40 -6.76
N PRO A 249 25.22 -10.78 -6.86
CA PRO A 249 25.69 -9.80 -5.88
C PRO A 249 24.89 -8.49 -5.96
N TYR A 250 24.99 -7.69 -4.88
CA TYR A 250 24.38 -6.38 -4.76
C TYR A 250 24.80 -5.44 -5.88
N SER A 251 26.06 -5.47 -6.31
CA SER A 251 26.58 -4.64 -7.41
C SER A 251 25.82 -4.88 -8.71
N ILE A 252 25.64 -6.14 -9.13
CA ILE A 252 24.87 -6.49 -10.34
C ILE A 252 23.41 -6.06 -10.20
N TYR A 253 22.80 -6.33 -9.04
CA TYR A 253 21.42 -5.92 -8.76
C TYR A 253 21.24 -4.40 -8.85
N LEU A 254 22.17 -3.65 -8.27
CA LEU A 254 22.22 -2.19 -8.31
C LEU A 254 22.43 -1.66 -9.74
N SER A 255 23.27 -2.32 -10.54
CA SER A 255 23.45 -1.97 -11.97
C SER A 255 22.15 -2.10 -12.75
N TYR A 256 21.43 -3.21 -12.60
CA TYR A 256 20.09 -3.35 -13.19
C TYR A 256 19.12 -2.29 -12.68
N PHE A 257 19.18 -1.97 -11.38
CA PHE A 257 18.33 -0.96 -10.75
C PHE A 257 18.52 0.43 -11.37
N VAL A 258 19.76 0.90 -11.42
CA VAL A 258 20.13 2.21 -11.98
C VAL A 258 19.87 2.26 -13.49
N LYS A 259 20.12 1.16 -14.21
CA LYS A 259 19.89 1.10 -15.67
C LYS A 259 18.40 1.12 -16.02
N LEU A 260 17.54 0.45 -15.25
CA LEU A 260 16.08 0.49 -15.43
C LEU A 260 15.48 1.80 -14.95
N TYR A 261 16.02 2.41 -13.89
CA TYR A 261 15.56 3.70 -13.33
C TYR A 261 16.70 4.72 -13.23
N PRO A 262 17.17 5.32 -14.35
CA PRO A 262 18.28 6.27 -14.33
C PRO A 262 18.09 7.47 -13.39
N LYS A 263 16.84 7.92 -13.22
CA LYS A 263 16.48 9.02 -12.29
C LYS A 263 16.74 8.67 -10.82
N SER A 264 16.86 7.39 -10.48
CA SER A 264 17.13 6.95 -9.10
C SER A 264 18.56 7.21 -8.63
N THR A 265 19.51 7.44 -9.53
CA THR A 265 20.94 7.59 -9.19
C THR A 265 21.20 8.64 -8.11
N SER A 266 20.64 9.84 -8.27
CA SER A 266 20.80 10.92 -7.29
C SER A 266 20.14 10.59 -5.95
N LEU A 267 18.96 9.95 -6.00
CA LEU A 267 18.27 9.48 -4.80
C LEU A 267 19.11 8.43 -4.06
N LEU A 268 19.72 7.47 -4.76
CA LEU A 268 20.56 6.44 -4.17
C LEU A 268 21.84 7.03 -3.56
N GLN A 269 22.41 8.06 -4.17
CA GLN A 269 23.52 8.83 -3.58
C GLN A 269 23.07 9.54 -2.29
N GLU A 270 21.94 10.23 -2.30
CA GLU A 270 21.40 10.89 -1.10
C GLU A 270 21.08 9.90 0.03
N LEU A 271 20.65 8.68 -0.31
CA LEU A 271 20.38 7.59 0.62
C LEU A 271 21.65 6.90 1.13
N GLY A 272 22.82 7.19 0.54
CA GLY A 272 24.08 6.52 0.88
C GLY A 272 24.12 5.06 0.45
N LEU A 273 23.41 4.70 -0.63
CA LEU A 273 23.44 3.39 -1.30
C LEU A 273 24.34 3.37 -2.55
N LEU A 274 24.83 4.55 -2.96
CA LEU A 274 25.76 4.74 -4.08
C LEU A 274 26.72 5.88 -3.75
N THR A 275 28.00 5.80 -4.16
CA THR A 275 29.00 6.85 -3.94
C THR A 275 29.72 7.26 -5.22
N ASN A 276 30.11 8.54 -5.30
CA ASN A 276 30.98 9.09 -6.36
C ASN A 276 32.44 9.26 -5.89
N ASP A 277 32.75 8.83 -4.67
CA ASP A 277 34.09 8.81 -4.14
C ASP A 277 34.61 7.36 -4.19
N SER A 278 35.67 7.15 -4.97
CA SER A 278 36.33 5.84 -5.14
C SER A 278 37.07 5.38 -3.87
N ASN A 279 37.38 6.31 -2.96
CA ASN A 279 38.07 6.05 -1.69
C ASN A 279 37.09 5.91 -0.52
N SER A 280 35.80 6.12 -0.77
CA SER A 280 34.77 5.97 0.25
C SER A 280 34.63 4.50 0.65
N LYS A 281 34.62 4.23 1.96
CA LYS A 281 34.22 2.93 2.55
C LYS A 281 32.71 2.68 2.42
N GLY A 282 32.08 3.27 1.41
CA GLY A 282 30.66 3.20 1.12
C GLY A 282 30.26 1.97 0.31
N PRO A 283 28.97 1.85 -0.03
CA PRO A 283 28.35 0.63 -0.54
C PRO A 283 28.91 0.17 -1.90
N VAL A 284 28.83 1.02 -2.92
CA VAL A 284 29.33 0.76 -4.28
C VAL A 284 29.67 2.10 -4.94
N PHE A 285 30.86 2.21 -5.54
CA PHE A 285 31.25 3.35 -6.36
C PHE A 285 30.54 3.32 -7.71
N ILE A 286 29.99 4.46 -8.17
CA ILE A 286 29.22 4.53 -9.41
C ILE A 286 30.01 4.08 -10.65
N GLY A 287 31.34 4.31 -10.66
CA GLY A 287 32.21 3.83 -11.73
C GLY A 287 32.48 2.32 -11.71
N ASN A 288 32.10 1.62 -10.64
CA ASN A 288 32.21 0.16 -10.51
C ASN A 288 30.87 -0.54 -10.81
N LEU A 289 29.88 0.15 -11.39
CA LEU A 289 28.65 -0.49 -11.81
C LEU A 289 28.91 -1.37 -13.02
N GLU A 290 28.59 -2.65 -12.87
CA GLU A 290 28.64 -3.66 -13.93
C GLU A 290 27.82 -3.23 -15.16
N GLN A 291 28.34 -3.49 -16.35
CA GLN A 291 27.61 -3.24 -17.58
C GLN A 291 26.52 -4.30 -17.77
N VAL A 292 25.26 -3.87 -17.66
CA VAL A 292 24.10 -4.74 -17.83
C VAL A 292 23.35 -4.42 -19.13
N ASN A 293 23.01 -5.47 -19.87
CA ASN A 293 22.24 -5.36 -21.10
C ASN A 293 20.75 -5.33 -20.79
N ILE A 294 20.09 -4.23 -21.17
CA ILE A 294 18.65 -4.03 -20.97
C ILE A 294 18.05 -3.43 -22.25
N ARG A 295 16.91 -3.98 -22.66
CA ARG A 295 16.09 -3.41 -23.74
C ARG A 295 15.65 -1.99 -23.38
N ARG A 296 15.73 -1.08 -24.34
CA ARG A 296 15.54 0.38 -24.16
C ARG A 296 14.12 0.69 -23.69
N GLU A 297 13.17 -0.11 -24.16
CA GLU A 297 11.73 -0.04 -23.90
C GLU A 297 11.39 -0.26 -22.42
N LEU A 298 12.25 -0.95 -21.68
CA LEU A 298 12.07 -1.19 -20.23
C LEU A 298 12.65 -0.07 -19.36
N VAL A 299 13.44 0.83 -19.95
CA VAL A 299 14.13 1.90 -19.23
C VAL A 299 13.15 3.05 -18.92
N GLN A 300 12.93 3.28 -17.63
CA GLN A 300 12.08 4.35 -17.09
C GLN A 300 12.91 5.60 -16.76
N SER A 301 13.47 6.26 -17.79
CA SER A 301 14.39 7.39 -17.64
C SER A 301 13.89 8.57 -16.81
N LYS A 302 12.57 8.79 -16.76
CA LYS A 302 11.94 9.93 -16.06
C LYS A 302 11.16 9.52 -14.81
N THR A 303 11.05 8.23 -14.51
CA THR A 303 10.23 7.72 -13.41
C THR A 303 11.13 7.29 -12.25
N TYR A 304 10.66 7.48 -11.02
CA TYR A 304 11.32 6.89 -9.85
C TYR A 304 10.85 5.43 -9.65
N PRO A 305 11.69 4.58 -9.04
CA PRO A 305 11.31 3.23 -8.65
C PRO A 305 10.20 3.23 -7.59
N TYR A 306 9.46 2.13 -7.48
CA TYR A 306 8.48 1.98 -6.40
C TYR A 306 9.17 1.71 -5.05
N MET A 307 8.45 2.00 -3.96
CA MET A 307 8.92 1.75 -2.58
C MET A 307 9.34 0.29 -2.36
N GLU A 308 8.66 -0.64 -3.01
CA GLU A 308 8.99 -2.06 -2.96
C GLU A 308 10.34 -2.41 -3.62
N ASP A 309 10.67 -1.76 -4.73
CA ASP A 309 11.92 -2.02 -5.44
C ASP A 309 13.09 -1.48 -4.62
N LEU A 310 12.89 -0.28 -4.02
CA LEU A 310 13.83 0.29 -3.06
C LEU A 310 13.98 -0.60 -1.83
N SER A 311 12.90 -1.16 -1.28
CA SER A 311 13.01 -2.04 -0.11
C SER A 311 13.76 -3.32 -0.43
N LEU A 312 13.59 -3.91 -1.61
CA LEU A 312 14.41 -5.05 -2.07
C LEU A 312 15.90 -4.66 -2.18
N LEU A 313 16.19 -3.47 -2.71
CA LEU A 313 17.56 -2.95 -2.80
C LEU A 313 18.20 -2.77 -1.42
N PHE A 314 17.49 -2.14 -0.47
CA PHE A 314 17.92 -2.03 0.92
C PHE A 314 18.13 -3.40 1.56
N THR A 315 17.22 -4.33 1.31
CA THR A 315 17.29 -5.67 1.90
C THR A 315 18.54 -6.37 1.42
N LYS A 316 18.80 -6.34 0.11
CA LYS A 316 20.01 -6.92 -0.48
C LYS A 316 21.28 -6.26 0.06
N TYR A 317 21.29 -4.93 0.16
CA TYR A 317 22.41 -4.19 0.72
C TYR A 317 22.74 -4.63 2.15
N LEU A 318 21.74 -4.68 3.04
CA LEU A 318 21.93 -5.00 4.46
C LEU A 318 22.44 -6.43 4.65
N TYR A 319 21.85 -7.40 3.95
CA TYR A 319 22.19 -8.82 4.13
C TYR A 319 23.51 -9.24 3.45
N GLU A 320 23.99 -8.48 2.46
CA GLU A 320 25.31 -8.75 1.84
C GLU A 320 26.45 -7.96 2.48
N ASN A 321 26.24 -6.70 2.83
CA ASN A 321 27.31 -5.84 3.38
C ASN A 321 27.42 -5.93 4.90
N LEU A 322 26.42 -6.52 5.56
CA LEU A 322 26.36 -6.77 7.00
C LEU A 322 26.78 -5.55 7.85
N PRO A 323 26.15 -4.37 7.66
CA PRO A 323 26.55 -3.17 8.37
C PRO A 323 26.43 -3.36 9.87
N ASN A 324 27.43 -2.84 10.60
CA ASN A 324 27.42 -2.83 12.06
C ASN A 324 26.35 -1.87 12.62
N ARG A 325 26.17 -1.87 13.94
CA ARG A 325 25.12 -1.08 14.62
C ARG A 325 25.22 0.43 14.30
N SER A 326 26.43 0.98 14.22
CA SER A 326 26.65 2.41 13.95
C SER A 326 26.31 2.75 12.50
N GLN A 327 26.79 1.92 11.56
CA GLN A 327 26.50 2.06 10.13
C GLN A 327 25.00 1.96 9.87
N LEU A 328 24.32 0.98 10.48
CA LEU A 328 22.88 0.80 10.35
C LEU A 328 22.09 2.02 10.87
N LYS A 329 22.44 2.53 12.07
CA LYS A 329 21.82 3.73 12.64
C LYS A 329 22.02 4.96 11.74
N THR A 330 23.21 5.10 11.16
CA THR A 330 23.54 6.19 10.23
C THR A 330 22.73 6.08 8.95
N LEU A 331 22.69 4.90 8.33
CA LEU A 331 21.92 4.64 7.12
C LEU A 331 20.44 4.93 7.33
N PHE A 332 19.86 4.46 8.44
CA PHE A 332 18.46 4.73 8.76
C PHE A 332 18.18 6.21 9.03
N LYS A 333 19.09 6.90 9.75
CA LYS A 333 18.98 8.35 9.96
C LYS A 333 19.03 9.11 8.63
N THR A 334 19.90 8.70 7.71
CA THR A 334 19.97 9.26 6.36
C THR A 334 18.66 9.05 5.61
N TYR A 335 18.13 7.83 5.60
CA TYR A 335 16.83 7.51 5.01
C TYR A 335 15.72 8.43 5.53
N ILE A 336 15.52 8.49 6.85
CA ILE A 336 14.49 9.34 7.47
C ILE A 336 14.68 10.83 7.10
N ARG A 337 15.92 11.32 7.09
CA ARG A 337 16.23 12.70 6.71
C ARG A 337 15.84 12.99 5.26
N VAL A 338 16.14 12.08 4.33
CA VAL A 338 15.81 12.25 2.90
C VAL A 338 14.30 12.22 2.70
N VAL A 339 13.58 11.28 3.35
CA VAL A 339 12.11 11.23 3.31
C VAL A 339 11.51 12.53 3.85
N SER A 340 11.91 12.95 5.05
CA SER A 340 11.40 14.16 5.70
C SER A 340 11.70 15.42 4.87
N LYS A 341 12.91 15.54 4.31
CA LYS A 341 13.29 16.64 3.40
C LYS A 341 12.37 16.66 2.18
N TYR A 342 12.18 15.52 1.51
CA TYR A 342 11.30 15.42 0.34
C TYR A 342 9.87 15.84 0.71
N GLN A 343 9.28 15.22 1.73
CA GLN A 343 7.90 15.48 2.15
C GLN A 343 7.70 16.94 2.59
N LYS A 344 8.64 17.56 3.31
CA LYS A 344 8.54 18.98 3.68
C LYS A 344 8.54 19.91 2.46
N THR A 345 9.29 19.56 1.42
CA THR A 345 9.37 20.34 0.17
C THR A 345 8.34 19.94 -0.88
N GLU A 346 7.61 18.83 -0.67
CA GLU A 346 6.56 18.35 -1.57
C GLU A 346 5.43 19.38 -1.60
N LYS A 347 5.51 20.31 -2.55
CA LYS A 347 4.41 21.20 -2.90
C LYS A 347 3.28 20.31 -3.38
N PHE A 348 2.07 20.53 -2.85
CA PHE A 348 0.87 19.88 -3.35
C PHE A 348 0.88 20.01 -4.88
N LEU A 349 0.86 18.88 -5.60
CA LEU A 349 0.94 18.79 -7.07
C LEU A 349 -0.31 19.42 -7.73
N SER A 350 -0.54 20.71 -7.52
CA SER A 350 -1.79 21.41 -7.79
C SER A 350 -1.83 22.17 -9.10
N GLN A 351 -0.84 22.01 -9.99
CA GLN A 351 -0.80 22.82 -11.23
C GLN A 351 -0.65 22.04 -12.53
N ASN A 352 -0.54 20.71 -12.53
CA ASN A 352 -0.57 19.97 -13.78
C ASN A 352 -1.06 18.52 -13.61
N PRO A 353 -2.19 18.14 -14.22
CA PRO A 353 -2.65 16.75 -14.30
C PRO A 353 -1.65 15.80 -14.98
N ALA A 354 -0.70 16.33 -15.76
CA ALA A 354 0.36 15.56 -16.39
C ALA A 354 1.42 15.03 -15.39
N TYR A 355 1.59 15.65 -14.21
CA TYR A 355 2.54 15.18 -13.18
C TYR A 355 1.98 14.05 -12.30
N ILE A 356 0.75 13.58 -12.57
CA ILE A 356 0.12 12.44 -11.86
C ILE A 356 0.93 11.14 -12.03
N PHE A 357 1.83 11.07 -13.01
CA PHE A 357 2.60 9.88 -13.37
C PHE A 357 4.06 9.87 -12.89
N GLU A 358 4.55 10.94 -12.27
CA GLU A 358 5.90 10.98 -11.67
C GLU A 358 5.80 10.98 -10.14
N VAL A 359 5.34 9.86 -9.60
CA VAL A 359 5.21 9.68 -8.16
C VAL A 359 6.58 9.37 -7.57
N HIS A 360 7.10 10.26 -6.73
CA HIS A 360 8.30 9.98 -5.94
C HIS A 360 7.97 8.95 -4.85
N PRO A 361 8.85 7.96 -4.59
CA PRO A 361 8.61 6.90 -3.60
C PRO A 361 8.38 7.43 -2.18
N PHE A 362 8.96 8.60 -1.86
CA PHE A 362 8.82 9.25 -0.56
C PHE A 362 7.68 10.27 -0.47
N SER A 363 6.79 10.33 -1.47
CA SER A 363 5.59 11.18 -1.43
C SER A 363 4.70 10.86 -0.23
N LYS A 364 4.13 11.88 0.41
CA LYS A 364 3.17 11.73 1.53
C LYS A 364 1.97 10.84 1.21
N PHE A 365 1.66 10.62 -0.07
CA PHE A 365 0.47 9.86 -0.49
C PHE A 365 0.76 8.40 -0.81
N PHE A 366 2.03 8.06 -0.98
CA PHE A 366 2.48 6.77 -1.50
C PHE A 366 3.55 6.11 -0.65
N HIS A 367 4.11 6.83 0.34
CA HIS A 367 5.08 6.30 1.27
C HIS A 367 4.45 5.23 2.17
N ASP A 368 5.17 4.12 2.33
CA ASP A 368 4.75 2.97 3.13
C ASP A 368 5.86 2.52 4.10
N SER A 369 5.59 1.47 4.86
CA SER A 369 6.52 0.93 5.86
C SER A 369 7.53 -0.08 5.29
N SER A 370 7.61 -0.28 3.97
CA SER A 370 8.39 -1.37 3.37
C SER A 370 9.88 -1.29 3.71
N ILE A 371 10.48 -0.08 3.65
CA ILE A 371 11.89 0.11 4.03
C ILE A 371 12.07 -0.09 5.54
N LEU A 372 11.19 0.44 6.40
CA LEU A 372 11.27 0.19 7.85
C LEU A 372 11.27 -1.31 8.16
N SER A 373 10.38 -2.06 7.51
CA SER A 373 10.26 -3.52 7.66
C SER A 373 11.59 -4.20 7.37
N THR A 374 12.30 -3.79 6.31
CA THR A 374 13.64 -4.31 5.97
C THR A 374 14.67 -4.09 7.07
N PHE A 375 14.68 -2.91 7.72
CA PHE A 375 15.60 -2.63 8.82
C PHE A 375 15.25 -3.42 10.08
N VAL A 376 13.95 -3.54 10.40
CA VAL A 376 13.47 -4.34 11.53
C VAL A 376 13.80 -5.81 11.31
N ASP A 377 13.53 -6.35 10.12
CA ASP A 377 13.87 -7.71 9.71
C ASP A 377 15.37 -7.99 9.90
N TYR A 378 16.24 -7.12 9.40
CA TYR A 378 17.69 -7.26 9.56
C TYR A 378 18.15 -7.23 11.03
N CYS A 379 17.48 -6.46 11.90
CA CYS A 379 17.84 -6.36 13.33
C CYS A 379 17.31 -7.52 14.20
N PHE A 380 16.20 -8.13 13.80
CA PHE A 380 15.36 -8.91 14.70
C PHE A 380 14.87 -10.24 14.13
N ASN A 381 15.14 -10.56 12.86
CA ASN A 381 14.88 -11.90 12.35
C ASN A 381 16.16 -12.74 12.27
N GLU A 382 16.04 -13.96 12.78
CA GLU A 382 17.09 -14.96 13.03
C GLU A 382 17.84 -15.46 11.78
N ARG A 383 17.55 -14.95 10.58
CA ARG A 383 17.91 -15.67 9.35
C ARG A 383 19.39 -15.66 9.00
N PHE A 384 20.17 -14.64 9.40
CA PHE A 384 21.56 -14.52 8.91
C PHE A 384 22.57 -13.86 9.86
N THR A 385 22.13 -13.20 10.93
CA THR A 385 23.06 -12.60 11.90
C THR A 385 22.68 -13.04 13.31
N SER A 386 23.65 -13.48 14.11
CA SER A 386 23.50 -13.81 15.54
C SER A 386 23.17 -12.58 16.42
N LEU A 387 22.76 -11.47 15.80
CA LEU A 387 22.63 -10.15 16.41
C LEU A 387 21.15 -9.79 16.58
N MET A 388 20.37 -10.68 17.19
CA MET A 388 19.05 -10.30 17.72
C MET A 388 19.22 -9.03 18.57
N LYS A 389 18.82 -7.89 18.00
CA LYS A 389 18.98 -6.56 18.61
C LYS A 389 17.61 -5.90 18.76
N PRO A 390 16.75 -6.45 19.63
CA PRO A 390 15.38 -5.98 19.84
C PRO A 390 15.34 -4.50 20.22
N LEU A 391 16.26 -4.04 21.09
CA LEU A 391 16.40 -2.63 21.43
C LEU A 391 16.76 -1.74 20.24
N THR A 392 17.51 -2.26 19.26
CA THR A 392 17.81 -1.47 18.05
C THR A 392 16.57 -1.41 17.17
N ALA A 393 15.85 -2.53 16.98
CA ALA A 393 14.60 -2.55 16.22
C ALA A 393 13.53 -1.60 16.80
N SER A 394 13.32 -1.62 18.13
CA SER A 394 12.36 -0.72 18.80
C SER A 394 12.70 0.75 18.58
N ASN A 395 13.97 1.14 18.79
CA ASN A 395 14.43 2.51 18.57
C ASN A 395 14.26 2.97 17.11
N LEU A 396 14.38 2.07 16.14
CA LEU A 396 14.16 2.41 14.72
C LEU A 396 12.67 2.66 14.45
N ILE A 397 11.77 1.86 15.03
CA ILE A 397 10.32 2.03 14.94
C ILE A 397 9.90 3.36 15.57
N GLU A 398 10.30 3.61 16.82
CA GLU A 398 10.04 4.87 17.54
C GLU A 398 10.49 6.07 16.71
N LYS A 399 11.73 6.03 16.21
CA LYS A 399 12.27 7.11 15.40
C LYS A 399 11.53 7.29 14.08
N PHE A 400 11.11 6.21 13.43
CA PHE A 400 10.36 6.27 12.18
C PHE A 400 9.05 7.03 12.37
N TYR A 401 8.25 6.64 13.37
CA TYR A 401 6.95 7.24 13.62
C TYR A 401 7.03 8.62 14.28
N ALA A 402 8.08 8.91 15.05
CA ALA A 402 8.30 10.24 15.63
C ALA A 402 8.89 11.27 14.64
N SER A 403 9.72 10.85 13.68
CA SER A 403 10.45 11.79 12.80
C SER A 403 9.68 12.19 11.54
N LEU A 404 8.70 11.40 11.13
CA LEU A 404 7.87 11.67 9.96
C LEU A 404 6.66 12.47 10.40
N ASP A 405 6.89 13.76 10.60
CA ASP A 405 5.94 14.78 11.10
C ASP A 405 4.71 15.03 10.18
N ILE A 406 4.40 14.10 9.26
CA ILE A 406 3.33 14.23 8.25
C ILE A 406 2.64 12.88 8.01
N ILE A 407 1.76 12.53 8.96
CA ILE A 407 0.43 11.86 8.94
C ILE A 407 0.17 10.60 8.07
N ASN A 408 0.91 10.32 6.98
CA ASN A 408 0.45 9.34 5.98
C ASN A 408 1.52 8.30 5.61
N VAL A 409 1.94 7.48 6.57
CA VAL A 409 2.56 6.19 6.25
C VAL A 409 1.46 5.15 6.11
N ASP A 410 1.19 4.73 4.88
CA ASP A 410 0.19 3.71 4.61
C ASP A 410 0.80 2.32 4.81
N HIS A 411 0.70 1.79 6.02
CA HIS A 411 1.27 0.48 6.37
C HIS A 411 0.70 -0.65 5.51
N TYR A 412 -0.60 -0.61 5.18
CA TYR A 412 -1.30 -1.69 4.47
C TYR A 412 -1.02 -1.70 2.97
N LYS A 413 -0.53 -0.60 2.39
CA LYS A 413 0.01 -0.61 1.01
C LYS A 413 1.29 -1.45 0.87
N SER A 414 2.04 -1.65 1.95
CA SER A 414 3.27 -2.44 1.90
C SER A 414 2.96 -3.89 1.51
N LYS A 415 3.66 -4.44 0.52
CA LYS A 415 3.50 -5.85 0.11
C LYS A 415 3.93 -6.86 1.17
N ILE A 416 4.67 -6.40 2.17
CA ILE A 416 5.21 -7.22 3.26
C ILE A 416 4.56 -6.87 4.61
N HIS A 417 3.45 -6.12 4.62
CA HIS A 417 2.79 -5.69 5.86
C HIS A 417 2.43 -6.86 6.79
N HIS A 418 1.92 -7.99 6.28
CA HIS A 418 1.61 -9.16 7.11
C HIS A 418 2.85 -9.72 7.81
N THR A 419 3.95 -9.87 7.06
CA THR A 419 5.24 -10.27 7.63
C THR A 419 5.74 -9.25 8.63
N HIS A 420 5.55 -7.95 8.36
CA HIS A 420 5.92 -6.87 9.25
C HIS A 420 5.11 -6.89 10.54
N ILE A 421 3.78 -7.05 10.49
CA ILE A 421 2.93 -7.20 11.68
C ILE A 421 3.40 -8.39 12.51
N SER A 422 3.68 -9.53 11.89
CA SER A 422 4.23 -10.70 12.59
C SER A 422 5.61 -10.45 13.21
N GLN A 423 6.48 -9.67 12.55
CA GLN A 423 7.76 -9.23 13.12
C GLN A 423 7.55 -8.31 14.33
N LEU A 424 6.60 -7.38 14.25
CA LEU A 424 6.26 -6.46 15.34
C LEU A 424 5.61 -7.19 16.52
N ASP A 425 4.71 -8.14 16.26
CA ASP A 425 4.14 -9.03 17.27
C ASP A 425 5.24 -9.76 18.05
N ARG A 426 6.20 -10.36 17.33
CA ARG A 426 7.33 -11.06 17.95
C ARG A 426 8.24 -10.11 18.72
N LEU A 427 8.45 -8.89 18.21
CA LEU A 427 9.27 -7.89 18.89
C LEU A 427 8.64 -7.44 20.20
N VAL A 428 7.33 -7.17 20.21
CA VAL A 428 6.61 -6.82 21.43
C VAL A 428 6.65 -7.98 22.42
N LYS A 429 6.34 -9.20 21.97
CA LYS A 429 6.40 -10.41 22.82
C LYS A 429 7.78 -10.67 23.40
N TYR A 430 8.85 -10.40 22.65
CA TYR A 430 10.22 -10.50 23.16
C TYR A 430 10.41 -9.66 24.43
N PHE A 431 9.91 -8.43 24.45
CA PHE A 431 10.04 -7.54 25.61
C PHE A 431 9.12 -7.92 26.79
N LEU A 432 8.13 -8.81 26.58
CA LEU A 432 7.18 -9.25 27.62
C LEU A 432 7.68 -10.44 28.46
N HIS A 433 8.85 -11.01 28.15
CA HIS A 433 9.42 -12.09 28.94
C HIS A 433 9.93 -11.58 30.29
N ILE A 434 9.07 -11.64 31.31
CA ILE A 434 9.33 -11.13 32.68
C ILE A 434 10.49 -11.85 33.37
N ASP A 435 10.67 -13.14 33.08
CA ASP A 435 11.71 -13.96 33.68
C ASP A 435 13.09 -13.76 33.01
N ASP A 436 13.13 -13.01 31.89
CA ASP A 436 14.36 -12.66 31.20
C ASP A 436 14.84 -11.28 31.67
N PRO A 437 16.08 -11.11 32.15
CA PRO A 437 16.63 -9.80 32.51
C PRO A 437 16.69 -8.81 31.33
N ARG A 438 16.45 -9.28 30.11
CA ARG A 438 16.33 -8.48 28.88
C ARG A 438 14.89 -8.06 28.57
N GLY A 439 13.91 -8.50 29.34
CA GLY A 439 12.52 -8.06 29.27
C GLY A 439 12.40 -6.58 29.63
N ASP A 440 11.49 -5.87 28.96
CA ASP A 440 11.24 -4.44 29.14
C ASP A 440 9.77 -4.15 28.85
N ILE A 441 8.91 -4.38 29.85
CA ILE A 441 7.46 -4.22 29.71
C ILE A 441 7.09 -2.78 29.36
N THR A 442 7.80 -1.79 29.90
CA THR A 442 7.61 -0.39 29.56
C THR A 442 7.78 -0.17 28.06
N ARG A 443 8.86 -0.69 27.47
CA ARG A 443 9.08 -0.64 26.02
C ARG A 443 8.01 -1.38 25.23
N ALA A 444 7.57 -2.54 25.71
CA ALA A 444 6.49 -3.30 25.06
C ALA A 444 5.20 -2.47 24.98
N ILE A 445 4.83 -1.78 26.07
CA ILE A 445 3.65 -0.91 26.14
C ILE A 445 3.82 0.32 25.25
N GLU A 446 4.98 0.96 25.26
CA GLU A 446 5.30 2.11 24.39
C GLU A 446 5.18 1.74 22.91
N LEU A 447 5.73 0.60 22.50
CA LEU A 447 5.61 0.10 21.13
C LEU A 447 4.15 -0.14 20.75
N VAL A 448 3.36 -0.76 21.63
CA VAL A 448 1.92 -0.99 21.37
C VAL A 448 1.18 0.33 21.19
N LYS A 449 1.48 1.35 22.00
CA LYS A 449 0.89 2.70 21.87
C LYS A 449 1.26 3.33 20.53
N ILE A 450 2.55 3.43 20.21
CA ILE A 450 3.05 4.02 18.96
C ILE A 450 2.43 3.34 17.73
N LEU A 451 2.38 2.01 17.73
CA LEU A 451 1.82 1.25 16.62
C LEU A 451 0.32 1.46 16.50
N THR A 452 -0.41 1.47 17.63
CA THR A 452 -1.86 1.69 17.61
C THR A 452 -2.22 3.11 17.16
N ASP A 453 -1.48 4.13 17.60
CA ASP A 453 -1.62 5.52 17.14
C ASP A 453 -1.32 5.64 15.64
N ALA A 454 -0.37 4.85 15.14
CA ALA A 454 -0.08 4.71 13.71
C ALA A 454 -1.10 3.84 12.94
N ASN A 455 -2.19 3.38 13.59
CA ASN A 455 -3.21 2.47 13.03
C ASN A 455 -2.67 1.09 12.57
N ILE A 456 -1.61 0.61 13.23
CA ILE A 456 -1.01 -0.69 13.03
C ILE A 456 -1.47 -1.59 14.16
N TYR A 457 -2.46 -2.42 13.87
CA TYR A 457 -3.05 -3.30 14.86
C TYR A 457 -2.31 -4.64 14.86
N LEU A 458 -1.79 -5.01 16.03
CA LEU A 458 -1.13 -6.28 16.29
C LEU A 458 -2.13 -7.43 16.41
N SER A 459 -1.65 -8.65 16.64
CA SER A 459 -2.52 -9.78 16.96
C SER A 459 -3.20 -9.59 18.31
N GLY A 460 -4.45 -10.08 18.46
CA GLY A 460 -5.19 -9.97 19.74
C GLY A 460 -4.42 -10.60 20.90
N ASP A 461 -3.77 -11.74 20.66
CA ASP A 461 -2.89 -12.42 21.63
C ASP A 461 -1.73 -11.55 22.14
N THR A 462 -1.17 -10.67 21.30
CA THR A 462 -0.13 -9.71 21.74
C THR A 462 -0.69 -8.73 22.76
N TYR A 463 -1.85 -8.11 22.50
CA TYR A 463 -2.48 -7.19 23.46
C TYR A 463 -2.82 -7.88 24.79
N ILE A 464 -3.34 -9.11 24.72
CA ILE A 464 -3.64 -9.93 25.89
C ILE A 464 -2.36 -10.26 26.67
N SER A 465 -1.27 -10.60 25.97
CA SER A 465 0.01 -10.91 26.60
C SER A 465 0.57 -9.73 27.38
N VAL A 466 0.39 -8.48 26.89
CA VAL A 466 0.78 -7.27 27.64
C VAL A 466 -0.03 -7.14 28.93
N VAL A 467 -1.36 -7.33 28.86
CA VAL A 467 -2.22 -7.28 30.06
C VAL A 467 -1.83 -8.36 31.07
N ARG A 468 -1.60 -9.59 30.61
CA ARG A 468 -1.13 -10.68 31.47
C ARG A 468 0.20 -10.35 32.12
N ALA A 469 1.12 -9.71 31.39
CA ALA A 469 2.41 -9.32 31.91
C ALA A 469 2.29 -8.25 33.01
N LEU A 470 1.46 -7.23 32.80
CA LEU A 470 1.14 -6.22 33.81
C LEU A 470 0.52 -6.83 35.06
N TYR A 471 -0.41 -7.76 34.90
CA TYR A 471 -1.03 -8.46 36.04
C TYR A 471 -0.07 -9.37 36.80
N LYS A 472 0.91 -9.97 36.13
CA LYS A 472 1.97 -10.74 36.79
C LYS A 472 2.91 -9.87 37.61
N LEU A 473 3.07 -8.60 37.25
CA LEU A 473 3.85 -7.61 38.00
C LEU A 473 3.04 -6.87 39.07
N ASP A 474 1.81 -7.32 39.38
CA ASP A 474 0.86 -6.65 40.27
C ASP A 474 0.45 -5.22 39.85
N CYS A 475 0.71 -4.82 38.59
CA CYS A 475 0.22 -3.58 37.98
C CYS A 475 -1.23 -3.74 37.47
N ILE A 476 -2.16 -4.07 38.37
CA ILE A 476 -3.55 -4.45 38.03
C ILE A 476 -4.32 -3.27 37.43
N GLU A 477 -4.11 -2.04 37.91
CA GLU A 477 -4.81 -0.86 37.38
C GLU A 477 -4.42 -0.60 35.91
N ASP A 478 -3.12 -0.57 35.62
CA ASP A 478 -2.61 -0.35 34.26
C ASP A 478 -3.05 -1.44 33.28
N GLY A 479 -3.01 -2.70 33.71
CA GLY A 479 -3.49 -3.82 32.90
C GLY A 479 -4.99 -3.71 32.61
N THR A 480 -5.78 -3.23 33.58
CA THR A 480 -7.22 -3.02 33.42
C THR A 480 -7.53 -1.82 32.53
N ASN A 481 -6.76 -0.74 32.64
CA ASN A 481 -6.87 0.43 31.75
C ASN A 481 -6.56 0.06 30.30
N LEU A 482 -5.48 -0.70 30.06
CA LEU A 482 -5.13 -1.19 28.73
C LEU A 482 -6.20 -2.15 28.18
N TYR A 483 -6.73 -3.05 29.02
CA TYR A 483 -7.84 -3.92 28.65
C TYR A 483 -9.08 -3.12 28.20
N ASN A 484 -9.48 -2.14 29.01
CA ASN A 484 -10.62 -1.29 28.73
C ASN A 484 -10.45 -0.48 27.44
N TYR A 485 -9.22 -0.07 27.12
CA TYR A 485 -8.93 0.57 25.85
C TYR A 485 -9.20 -0.36 24.66
N PHE A 486 -8.64 -1.57 24.64
CA PHE A 486 -8.78 -2.42 23.45
C PHE A 486 -10.11 -3.18 23.35
N LYS A 487 -10.82 -3.43 24.47
CA LYS A 487 -12.09 -4.17 24.44
C LYS A 487 -13.17 -3.46 23.63
N ASP A 488 -13.15 -2.13 23.64
CA ASP A 488 -14.07 -1.27 22.91
C ASP A 488 -13.48 -0.77 21.59
N HIS A 489 -12.17 -0.96 21.37
CA HIS A 489 -11.52 -0.56 20.13
C HIS A 489 -11.99 -1.43 18.94
N PRO A 490 -12.58 -0.84 17.88
CA PRO A 490 -13.28 -1.59 16.83
C PRO A 490 -12.38 -2.48 15.95
N GLN A 491 -11.06 -2.25 15.98
CA GLN A 491 -10.06 -3.00 15.20
C GLN A 491 -9.32 -4.05 16.02
N ILE A 492 -9.22 -3.85 17.35
CA ILE A 492 -8.44 -4.73 18.22
C ILE A 492 -9.35 -5.80 18.82
N SER A 493 -10.53 -5.39 19.30
CA SER A 493 -11.53 -6.29 19.90
C SER A 493 -11.97 -7.43 18.98
N THR A 494 -12.00 -7.23 17.66
CA THR A 494 -12.35 -8.25 16.66
C THR A 494 -11.25 -9.28 16.42
N ARG A 495 -10.04 -9.04 16.93
CA ARG A 495 -8.88 -9.93 16.78
C ARG A 495 -8.63 -10.80 18.01
N ILE A 496 -9.43 -10.62 19.05
CA ILE A 496 -9.33 -11.33 20.32
C ILE A 496 -10.28 -12.52 20.30
N LYS A 497 -9.74 -13.72 20.51
CA LYS A 497 -10.57 -14.92 20.65
C LYS A 497 -11.07 -15.04 22.08
N GLN A 498 -12.27 -15.59 22.24
CA GLN A 498 -12.84 -15.86 23.56
C GLN A 498 -11.92 -16.75 24.40
N SER A 499 -11.35 -17.80 23.80
CA SER A 499 -10.40 -18.71 24.44
C SER A 499 -9.22 -17.99 25.09
N ASP A 500 -8.77 -16.89 24.49
CA ASP A 500 -7.54 -16.20 24.88
C ASP A 500 -7.80 -15.24 26.06
N ILE A 501 -9.04 -14.75 26.20
CA ILE A 501 -9.40 -13.73 27.20
C ILE A 501 -10.23 -14.27 28.38
N SER A 502 -10.90 -15.42 28.23
CA SER A 502 -11.81 -15.96 29.25
C SER A 502 -11.20 -16.04 30.65
N TYR A 503 -9.95 -16.50 30.78
CA TYR A 503 -9.27 -16.56 32.08
C TYR A 503 -9.15 -15.19 32.75
N ILE A 504 -8.78 -14.16 31.98
CA ILE A 504 -8.61 -12.80 32.48
C ILE A 504 -9.97 -12.21 32.88
N CYS A 505 -10.97 -12.32 32.02
CA CYS A 505 -12.33 -11.84 32.30
C CYS A 505 -12.90 -12.49 33.57
N CYS A 506 -12.76 -13.80 33.73
CA CYS A 506 -13.24 -14.52 34.91
C CYS A 506 -12.48 -14.14 36.18
N ARG A 507 -11.14 -14.13 36.14
CA ARG A 507 -10.29 -13.85 37.31
C ARG A 507 -10.45 -12.42 37.82
N TYR A 508 -10.53 -11.45 36.92
CA TYR A 508 -10.55 -10.03 37.26
C TYR A 508 -11.95 -9.38 37.12
N LYS A 509 -13.00 -10.19 36.90
CA LYS A 509 -14.40 -9.75 36.72
C LYS A 509 -14.58 -8.68 35.64
N LEU A 510 -13.85 -8.81 34.53
CA LEU A 510 -13.89 -7.85 33.42
C LEU A 510 -14.90 -8.26 32.34
N PRO A 511 -15.59 -7.31 31.69
CA PRO A 511 -16.57 -7.61 30.64
C PRO A 511 -15.88 -8.08 29.36
N TYR A 512 -16.44 -9.09 28.68
CA TYR A 512 -15.91 -9.55 27.38
C TYR A 512 -15.97 -8.46 26.29
N PRO A 513 -15.04 -8.48 25.29
CA PRO A 513 -15.12 -7.58 24.15
C PRO A 513 -16.44 -7.72 23.36
N LYS A 514 -17.04 -6.60 22.95
CA LYS A 514 -18.36 -6.56 22.27
C LYS A 514 -18.48 -7.46 21.03
N PRO A 515 -17.46 -7.61 20.15
CA PRO A 515 -17.56 -8.49 18.98
C PRO A 515 -17.70 -9.97 19.34
N ILE A 516 -17.10 -10.43 20.44
CA ILE A 516 -17.18 -11.83 20.90
C ILE A 516 -18.63 -12.18 21.31
N LEU A 517 -19.33 -11.22 21.92
CA LEU A 517 -20.74 -11.37 22.27
C LEU A 517 -21.64 -11.46 21.01
N ARG A 518 -21.22 -10.84 19.89
CA ARG A 518 -21.91 -10.95 18.59
C ARG A 518 -21.53 -12.21 17.81
N GLU A 519 -20.28 -12.69 17.92
CA GLU A 519 -19.83 -13.93 17.27
C GLU A 519 -20.67 -15.14 17.69
N ASN A 520 -21.07 -15.22 18.96
CA ASN A 520 -21.90 -16.34 19.44
C ASN A 520 -23.34 -16.30 18.88
N HIS A 521 -23.83 -15.14 18.42
CA HIS A 521 -25.14 -15.01 17.77
C HIS A 521 -25.07 -15.05 16.23
N LEU A 522 -23.94 -14.68 15.61
CA LEU A 522 -23.76 -14.62 14.15
C LEU A 522 -23.04 -15.83 13.54
N ARG A 523 -22.40 -16.70 14.35
CA ARG A 523 -21.80 -17.96 13.85
C ARG A 523 -22.80 -18.94 13.24
N GLN A 524 -24.10 -18.67 13.31
CA GLN A 524 -25.11 -19.43 12.59
C GLN A 524 -25.34 -18.96 11.14
N GLN A 525 -24.72 -17.87 10.62
CA GLN A 525 -25.12 -17.35 9.30
C GLN A 525 -24.07 -16.95 8.25
N ASP A 526 -22.74 -17.01 8.44
CA ASP A 526 -21.86 -16.96 7.23
C ASP A 526 -20.41 -17.41 7.44
N PRO A 527 -20.03 -18.67 7.12
CA PRO A 527 -18.65 -19.13 7.07
C PRO A 527 -18.12 -19.04 5.63
N PHE A 528 -18.02 -17.84 5.04
CA PHE A 528 -17.39 -17.70 3.73
C PHE A 528 -15.86 -17.71 3.87
N SER A 529 -15.26 -18.88 4.07
CA SER A 529 -13.80 -19.06 3.99
C SER A 529 -13.36 -19.07 2.53
N LEU A 530 -12.52 -18.11 2.14
CA LEU A 530 -11.91 -18.09 0.82
C LEU A 530 -10.88 -19.22 0.68
N GLU A 531 -11.12 -20.12 -0.26
CA GLU A 531 -10.19 -21.21 -0.56
C GLU A 531 -9.33 -20.83 -1.78
N PHE A 532 -8.02 -20.80 -1.58
CA PHE A 532 -7.09 -20.50 -2.67
C PHE A 532 -6.95 -21.70 -3.60
N ASN A 533 -7.15 -21.49 -4.90
CA ASN A 533 -6.81 -22.49 -5.90
C ASN A 533 -5.29 -22.47 -6.11
N HIS A 534 -4.58 -23.30 -5.35
CA HIS A 534 -3.12 -23.41 -5.48
C HIS A 534 -2.72 -23.66 -6.94
N GLY A 535 -3.49 -24.45 -7.70
CA GLY A 535 -3.24 -24.78 -9.11
C GLY A 535 -3.74 -23.75 -10.13
N PHE A 536 -4.10 -22.51 -9.77
CA PHE A 536 -4.77 -21.59 -10.70
C PHE A 536 -3.95 -21.19 -11.94
N LEU A 537 -2.62 -21.34 -11.92
CA LEU A 537 -1.74 -21.13 -13.08
C LEU A 537 -1.37 -22.46 -13.78
N LYS A 538 -2.17 -23.51 -13.59
CA LYS A 538 -2.08 -24.77 -14.36
C LYS A 538 -3.14 -24.78 -15.46
N GLY A 539 -3.04 -25.78 -16.35
CA GLY A 539 -4.01 -25.96 -17.44
C GLY A 539 -4.00 -24.76 -18.39
N GLU A 540 -5.16 -24.20 -18.70
CA GLU A 540 -5.32 -23.05 -19.60
C GLU A 540 -4.41 -21.85 -19.25
N LEU A 541 -4.13 -21.62 -17.97
CA LEU A 541 -3.30 -20.52 -17.50
C LEU A 541 -1.83 -20.88 -17.26
N ALA A 542 -1.39 -22.06 -17.73
CA ALA A 542 0.01 -22.44 -17.69
C ALA A 542 0.87 -21.48 -18.54
N PRO A 543 2.12 -21.16 -18.14
CA PRO A 543 2.99 -20.23 -18.86
C PRO A 543 3.28 -20.68 -20.29
N GLU A 544 3.28 -21.99 -20.56
CA GLU A 544 3.40 -22.56 -21.90
C GLU A 544 2.25 -22.12 -22.82
N ASN A 545 1.04 -22.03 -22.29
CA ASN A 545 -0.14 -21.58 -23.03
C ASN A 545 -0.13 -20.08 -23.27
N ILE A 546 0.35 -19.28 -22.31
CA ILE A 546 0.60 -17.85 -22.51
C ILE A 546 1.63 -17.63 -23.63
N VAL A 547 2.72 -18.39 -23.63
CA VAL A 547 3.74 -18.35 -24.67
C VAL A 547 3.16 -18.72 -26.04
N LYS A 548 2.43 -19.83 -26.13
CA LYS A 548 1.78 -20.29 -27.37
C LYS A 548 0.82 -19.23 -27.93
N ARG A 549 0.10 -18.52 -27.05
CA ARG A 549 -0.83 -17.46 -27.47
C ARG A 549 -0.09 -16.23 -27.98
N LEU A 550 1.00 -15.82 -27.32
CA LEU A 550 1.86 -14.74 -27.81
C LEU A 550 2.48 -15.09 -29.17
N ASP A 551 2.91 -16.34 -29.37
CA ASP A 551 3.43 -16.80 -30.66
C ASP A 551 2.39 -16.73 -31.77
N SER A 552 1.15 -17.10 -31.46
CA SER A 552 0.04 -16.97 -32.40
C SER A 552 -0.20 -15.52 -32.81
N GLN A 553 -0.12 -14.57 -31.86
CA GLN A 553 -0.27 -13.14 -32.14
C GLN A 553 0.89 -12.58 -32.98
N LEU A 554 2.12 -13.04 -32.74
CA LEU A 554 3.28 -12.67 -33.57
C LEU A 554 3.14 -13.17 -35.00
N ALA A 555 2.70 -14.41 -35.19
CA ALA A 555 2.50 -14.99 -36.52
C ALA A 555 1.45 -14.23 -37.35
N ILE A 556 0.39 -13.72 -36.70
CA ILE A 556 -0.61 -12.85 -37.34
C ILE A 556 0.04 -11.54 -37.78
N ARG A 557 0.85 -10.93 -36.91
CA ARG A 557 1.56 -9.68 -37.22
C ARG A 557 2.57 -9.78 -38.35
N THR A 558 3.25 -10.91 -38.51
CA THR A 558 4.24 -11.10 -39.60
C THR A 558 3.60 -11.37 -40.96
N LYS A 559 2.30 -11.67 -41.00
CA LYS A 559 1.54 -11.92 -42.24
C LYS A 559 0.85 -10.67 -42.80
N HIS A 560 0.81 -9.59 -42.03
CA HIS A 560 0.29 -8.27 -42.40
C HIS A 560 1.43 -7.26 -42.42
#